data_AF-A0A1V5LCZ1-F1
#
_entry.id   AF-A0A1V5LCZ1-F1
#
_cell.length_a   1.000
_cell.length_b   1.000
_cell.length_c   1.000
_cell.angle_alpha   90.00
_cell.angle_beta   90.00
_cell.angle_gamma   90.00
#
_symmetry.space_group_name_H-M   'P 1'
#
loop_
_entity.id
_entity.type
_entity.pdbx_description
1 polymer ?
#
loop_
_entity_poly.entity_id
_entity_poly.type
_entity_poly.pdbx_seq_one_letter_code
_entity_poly.pdbx_strand_id
1 'polypeptide(L)'
;MTSWQRDTKRDMFTYRYIELTTNLVEAILTDNEEDMIKYKQWLSMVNGTNPDGITIDNNASVLAEITPEQDSKINIIAMKDEGNFVAEFKTPVFQATINLIYDFEKYDIVAASVMEFSGDMMIALSWSEQMLTKIDEMRIA
;
A
#
# COMPACT_ATOMS: atom_id res chain seq x y z
N MET A 1 -8.12 9.34 31.95
CA MET A 1 -7.10 8.81 31.01
C MET A 1 -7.49 7.38 30.69
N THR A 2 -8.32 7.20 29.66
CA THR A 2 -8.76 5.88 29.19
C THR A 2 -7.63 5.28 28.36
N SER A 3 -7.14 4.13 28.81
CA SER A 3 -6.02 3.40 28.22
C SER A 3 -6.28 3.07 26.75
N TRP A 4 -5.35 3.46 25.89
CA TRP A 4 -5.32 3.19 24.44
C TRP A 4 -5.27 1.70 24.06
N GLN A 5 -5.17 0.80 25.04
CA GLN A 5 -4.85 -0.63 24.87
C GLN A 5 -6.05 -1.57 24.64
N ARG A 6 -7.26 -1.07 24.30
CA ARG A 6 -8.46 -1.93 24.19
C ARG A 6 -9.51 -1.49 23.17
N ASP A 7 -9.16 -0.70 22.16
CA ASP A 7 -10.09 -0.48 21.06
C ASP A 7 -9.92 -1.59 20.02
N THR A 8 -10.56 -2.73 20.29
CA THR A 8 -10.50 -3.93 19.43
C THR A 8 -10.80 -3.59 17.96
N LYS A 9 -11.65 -2.60 17.68
CA LYS A 9 -11.96 -2.19 16.30
C LYS A 9 -10.76 -1.52 15.64
N ARG A 10 -10.04 -0.70 16.38
CA ARG A 10 -8.81 -0.05 15.90
C ARG A 10 -7.73 -1.09 15.61
N ASP A 11 -7.54 -2.06 16.51
CA ASP A 11 -6.56 -3.13 16.30
C ASP A 11 -6.93 -3.95 15.07
N MET A 12 -8.21 -4.36 14.95
CA MET A 12 -8.73 -5.06 13.76
C MET A 12 -8.50 -4.25 12.49
N PHE A 13 -8.78 -2.95 12.52
CA PHE A 13 -8.59 -2.06 11.38
C PHE A 13 -7.12 -2.00 10.99
N THR A 14 -6.22 -1.81 11.95
CA THR A 14 -4.78 -1.77 11.71
C THR A 14 -4.27 -3.05 11.06
N TYR A 15 -4.59 -4.21 11.63
CA TYR A 15 -4.16 -5.49 11.05
C TYR A 15 -4.71 -5.68 9.64
N ARG A 16 -6.00 -5.42 9.45
CA ARG A 16 -6.69 -5.69 8.18
C ARG A 16 -6.20 -4.81 7.04
N TYR A 17 -5.94 -3.53 7.31
CA TYR A 17 -5.45 -2.62 6.28
C TYR A 17 -3.95 -2.82 5.97
N ILE A 18 -3.15 -3.27 6.93
CA ILE A 18 -1.77 -3.70 6.67
C ILE A 18 -1.77 -4.96 5.78
N GLU A 19 -2.62 -5.94 6.08
CA GLU A 19 -2.77 -7.15 5.26
C GLU A 19 -3.21 -6.81 3.84
N LEU A 20 -4.24 -5.96 3.69
CA LEU A 20 -4.67 -5.46 2.37
C LEU A 20 -3.54 -4.78 1.59
N THR A 21 -2.81 -3.87 2.23
CA THR A 21 -1.69 -3.18 1.59
C THR A 21 -0.61 -4.16 1.16
N THR A 22 -0.30 -5.15 1.98
CA THR A 22 0.70 -6.20 1.67
C THR A 22 0.25 -7.01 0.45
N ASN A 23 -0.99 -7.51 0.46
CA ASN A 23 -1.54 -8.29 -0.66
C ASN A 23 -1.57 -7.49 -1.97
N LEU A 24 -1.88 -6.18 -1.92
CA LEU A 24 -1.85 -5.31 -3.10
C LEU A 24 -0.43 -5.11 -3.63
N VAL A 25 0.54 -4.85 -2.75
CA VAL A 25 1.95 -4.69 -3.15
C VAL A 25 2.49 -5.98 -3.77
N GLU A 26 2.18 -7.13 -3.18
CA GLU A 26 2.55 -8.42 -3.75
C GLU A 26 1.87 -8.69 -5.10
N ALA A 27 0.57 -8.42 -5.23
CA ALA A 27 -0.14 -8.59 -6.49
C ALA A 27 0.44 -7.70 -7.61
N ILE A 28 0.90 -6.49 -7.29
CA ILE A 28 1.47 -5.56 -8.26
C ILE A 28 2.91 -5.93 -8.62
N LEU A 29 3.74 -6.26 -7.62
CA LEU A 29 5.19 -6.38 -7.83
C LEU A 29 5.70 -7.81 -7.81
N THR A 30 5.09 -8.71 -7.04
CA THR A 30 5.54 -10.10 -6.96
C THR A 30 4.90 -10.95 -8.06
N ASP A 31 3.62 -10.72 -8.33
CA ASP A 31 2.86 -11.50 -9.30
C ASP A 31 3.06 -10.97 -10.74
N ASN A 32 3.64 -9.78 -10.91
CA ASN A 32 3.97 -9.19 -12.21
C ASN A 32 5.45 -8.77 -12.32
N GLU A 33 6.25 -9.61 -13.01
CA GLU A 33 7.68 -9.39 -13.22
C GLU A 33 7.98 -8.08 -13.98
N GLU A 34 7.11 -7.67 -14.90
CA GLU A 34 7.31 -6.45 -15.69
C GLU A 34 7.25 -5.20 -14.80
N ASP A 35 6.31 -5.17 -13.85
CA ASP A 35 6.14 -4.04 -12.94
C ASP A 35 7.24 -4.00 -11.87
N MET A 36 7.74 -5.17 -11.43
CA MET A 36 8.95 -5.25 -10.61
C MET A 36 10.17 -4.65 -11.33
N ILE A 37 10.34 -4.94 -12.62
CA ILE A 37 11.44 -4.37 -13.41
C ILE A 37 11.31 -2.85 -13.49
N LYS A 38 10.11 -2.32 -13.78
CA LYS A 38 9.85 -0.87 -13.82
C LYS A 38 10.13 -0.20 -12.46
N TYR A 39 9.70 -0.83 -11.37
CA TYR A 39 9.95 -0.35 -10.02
C TYR A 39 11.46 -0.27 -9.71
N LYS A 40 12.24 -1.32 -10.01
CA LYS A 40 13.70 -1.32 -9.82
C LYS A 40 14.42 -0.30 -10.70
N GLN A 41 13.96 -0.11 -11.94
CA GLN A 41 14.49 0.93 -12.84
C GLN A 41 14.25 2.32 -12.26
N TRP A 42 13.03 2.60 -11.80
CA TRP A 42 12.69 3.86 -11.16
C TRP A 42 13.54 4.11 -9.90
N LEU A 43 13.67 3.12 -9.01
CA LEU A 43 14.54 3.23 -7.84
C LEU A 43 16.00 3.56 -8.22
N SER A 44 16.52 2.91 -9.26
CA SER A 44 17.89 3.15 -9.75
C SER A 44 18.08 4.58 -10.26
N MET A 45 17.05 5.13 -10.91
CA MET A 45 17.02 6.52 -11.39
C MET A 45 16.98 7.53 -10.23
N VAL A 46 16.14 7.30 -9.23
CA VAL A 46 15.98 8.21 -8.07
C VAL A 46 17.17 8.14 -7.11
N ASN A 47 17.76 6.95 -6.93
CA ASN A 47 18.94 6.75 -6.07
C ASN A 47 20.27 7.12 -6.75
N GLY A 48 20.23 7.69 -7.96
CA GLY A 48 21.37 8.42 -8.52
C GLY A 48 22.32 7.62 -9.39
N THR A 49 21.87 6.56 -10.08
CA THR A 49 22.69 5.89 -11.09
C THR A 49 22.36 6.36 -12.50
N ASN A 50 22.13 7.67 -12.68
CA ASN A 50 21.99 8.24 -14.02
C ASN A 50 23.38 8.60 -14.57
N PRO A 51 23.79 8.07 -15.74
CA PRO A 51 25.09 8.39 -16.36
C PRO A 51 25.26 9.90 -16.63
N ASP A 52 24.15 10.61 -16.77
CA ASP A 52 24.09 12.01 -17.21
C ASP A 52 24.16 13.01 -16.05
N GLY A 53 24.27 12.55 -14.80
CA GLY A 53 24.39 13.42 -13.62
C GLY A 53 23.14 14.23 -13.27
N ILE A 54 22.00 13.95 -13.92
CA ILE A 54 20.72 14.60 -13.64
C ILE A 54 20.05 13.89 -12.46
N THR A 55 19.96 14.57 -11.32
CA THR A 55 19.19 14.14 -10.15
C THR A 55 17.70 14.29 -10.46
N ILE A 56 16.96 13.18 -10.41
CA ILE A 56 15.50 13.20 -10.48
C ILE A 56 14.99 13.36 -9.05
N ASP A 57 14.48 14.54 -8.71
CA ASP A 57 13.82 14.82 -7.41
C ASP A 57 12.38 14.29 -7.44
N ASN A 58 12.23 12.99 -7.66
CA ASN A 58 10.94 12.31 -7.58
C ASN A 58 11.00 11.26 -6.47
N ASN A 59 10.69 11.70 -5.25
CA ASN A 59 10.79 10.86 -4.05
C ASN A 59 9.69 9.78 -3.94
N ALA A 60 8.73 9.75 -4.88
CA ALA A 60 7.62 8.81 -4.91
C ALA A 60 7.19 8.45 -6.34
N SER A 61 6.60 7.28 -6.54
CA SER A 61 6.00 6.84 -7.80
C SER A 61 4.70 6.09 -7.56
N VAL A 62 3.64 6.44 -8.28
CA VAL A 62 2.38 5.69 -8.23
C VAL A 62 2.57 4.40 -9.03
N LEU A 63 2.52 3.27 -8.34
CA LEU A 63 2.62 1.94 -8.95
C LEU A 63 1.28 1.50 -9.54
N ALA A 64 0.19 1.75 -8.81
CA ALA A 64 -1.15 1.39 -9.25
C ALA A 64 -2.19 2.38 -8.73
N GLU A 65 -3.22 2.56 -9.55
CA GLU A 65 -4.45 3.28 -9.22
C GLU A 65 -5.63 2.32 -9.45
N ILE A 66 -6.32 1.96 -8.38
CA ILE A 66 -7.41 0.97 -8.40
C ILE A 66 -8.71 1.68 -8.04
N THR A 67 -9.75 1.48 -8.85
CA THR A 67 -11.11 2.00 -8.60
C THR A 67 -12.03 0.82 -8.34
N PRO A 68 -12.11 0.32 -7.09
CA PRO A 68 -12.82 -0.94 -6.80
C PRO A 68 -14.35 -0.82 -6.85
N GLU A 69 -14.88 0.39 -6.71
CA GLU A 69 -16.30 0.74 -6.77
C GLU A 69 -16.44 2.22 -7.15
N GLN A 70 -17.67 2.67 -7.40
CA GLN A 70 -17.94 4.06 -7.74
C GLN A 70 -17.49 4.99 -6.60
N ASP A 71 -16.79 6.08 -6.95
CA ASP A 71 -16.30 7.12 -6.04
C ASP A 71 -15.27 6.66 -4.98
N SER A 72 -14.72 5.45 -5.12
CA SER A 72 -13.64 4.91 -4.29
C SER A 72 -12.35 4.75 -5.09
N LYS A 73 -11.21 4.99 -4.43
CA LYS A 73 -9.89 4.97 -5.05
C LYS A 73 -8.86 4.39 -4.09
N ILE A 74 -7.96 3.56 -4.62
CA ILE A 74 -6.77 3.08 -3.93
C ILE A 74 -5.54 3.48 -4.75
N ASN A 75 -4.59 4.16 -4.11
CA ASN A 75 -3.27 4.40 -4.69
C ASN A 75 -2.25 3.53 -3.98
N ILE A 76 -1.43 2.80 -4.73
CA ILE A 76 -0.22 2.16 -4.22
C ILE A 76 0.97 2.97 -4.72
N ILE A 77 1.73 3.52 -3.78
CA ILE A 77 2.79 4.48 -4.04
C ILE A 77 4.11 3.89 -3.53
N ALA A 78 5.09 3.75 -4.40
CA ALA A 78 6.46 3.45 -4.02
C ALA A 78 7.18 4.71 -3.54
N MET A 79 7.98 4.57 -2.49
CA MET A 79 8.86 5.62 -1.98
C MET A 79 10.31 5.32 -2.40
N LYS A 80 11.18 6.35 -2.42
CA LYS A 80 12.56 6.23 -2.93
C LYS A 80 13.43 5.18 -2.26
N ASP A 81 13.11 4.84 -1.02
CA ASP A 81 13.83 3.83 -0.26
C ASP A 81 13.23 2.48 -0.64
N GLU A 82 14.09 1.55 -1.07
CA GLU A 82 13.63 0.24 -1.54
C GLU A 82 12.81 -0.48 -0.46
N GLY A 83 11.64 -0.99 -0.86
CA GLY A 83 10.73 -1.71 0.01
C GLY A 83 9.74 -0.80 0.74
N ASN A 84 9.86 0.52 0.62
CA ASN A 84 8.93 1.46 1.26
C ASN A 84 7.75 1.79 0.35
N PHE A 85 6.55 1.55 0.85
CA PHE A 85 5.29 1.78 0.15
C PHE A 85 4.29 2.55 1.01
N VAL A 86 3.47 3.35 0.35
CA VAL A 86 2.30 4.00 0.93
C VAL A 86 1.07 3.55 0.16
N ALA A 87 0.06 3.08 0.88
CA ALA A 87 -1.25 2.81 0.32
C ALA A 87 -2.25 3.87 0.82
N GLU A 88 -2.90 4.55 -0.10
CA GLU A 88 -3.98 5.49 0.20
C GLU A 88 -5.31 4.88 -0.20
N PHE A 89 -6.20 4.71 0.76
CA PHE A 89 -7.55 4.23 0.56
C PHE A 89 -8.50 5.41 0.73
N LYS A 90 -9.30 5.69 -0.29
CA LYS A 90 -10.28 6.78 -0.26
C LYS A 90 -11.63 6.28 -0.72
N THR A 91 -12.65 6.52 0.10
CA THR A 91 -14.06 6.27 -0.24
C THR A 91 -14.88 7.51 0.14
N PRO A 92 -16.18 7.57 -0.20
CA PRO A 92 -17.05 8.66 0.25
C PRO A 92 -17.21 8.76 1.79
N VAL A 93 -16.90 7.68 2.53
CA VAL A 93 -17.24 7.52 3.95
C VAL A 93 -16.03 7.33 4.87
N PHE A 94 -14.87 6.98 4.33
CA PHE A 94 -13.61 6.92 5.08
C PHE A 94 -12.40 7.17 4.18
N GLN A 95 -11.30 7.57 4.80
CA GLN A 95 -9.97 7.55 4.20
C GLN A 95 -8.95 6.92 5.16
N ALA A 96 -7.96 6.24 4.60
CA ALA A 96 -6.87 5.65 5.35
C ALA A 96 -5.56 5.74 4.57
N THR A 97 -4.46 5.98 5.28
CA THR A 97 -3.12 5.94 4.71
C THR A 97 -2.28 4.95 5.50
N ILE A 98 -1.71 3.97 4.82
CA ILE A 98 -0.91 2.90 5.40
C ILE A 98 0.50 3.02 4.87
N ASN A 99 1.49 3.00 5.76
CA ASN A 99 2.90 2.85 5.39
C ASN A 99 3.31 1.38 5.58
N LEU A 100 4.05 0.84 4.61
CA LEU A 100 4.57 -0.52 4.61
C LEU A 100 6.05 -0.50 4.23
N ILE A 101 6.88 -1.23 4.97
CA ILE A 101 8.27 -1.56 4.63
C ILE A 101 8.32 -3.06 4.43
N TYR A 102 8.59 -3.49 3.21
CA TYR A 102 8.55 -4.88 2.77
C TYR A 102 9.92 -5.34 2.30
N ASP A 103 10.36 -6.51 2.79
CA ASP A 103 11.60 -7.17 2.38
C ASP A 103 11.26 -8.22 1.30
N PHE A 104 11.54 -7.89 0.04
CA PHE A 104 11.30 -8.79 -1.10
C PHE A 104 12.19 -10.02 -1.14
N GLU A 105 13.33 -10.03 -0.44
CA GLU A 105 14.20 -11.21 -0.38
C GLU A 105 13.66 -12.24 0.62
N LYS A 106 13.06 -11.75 1.72
CA LYS A 106 12.49 -12.60 2.77
C LYS A 106 11.00 -12.85 2.61
N TYR A 107 10.34 -12.12 1.72
CA TYR A 107 8.87 -12.10 1.59
C TYR A 107 8.19 -11.79 2.93
N ASP A 108 8.67 -10.74 3.62
CA ASP A 108 8.23 -10.42 4.98
C ASP A 108 8.07 -8.91 5.21
N ILE A 109 7.18 -8.56 6.14
CA ILE A 109 6.94 -7.19 6.58
C ILE A 109 8.00 -6.81 7.61
N VAL A 110 8.85 -5.83 7.27
CA VAL A 110 9.83 -5.27 8.21
C VAL A 110 9.16 -4.32 9.19
N ALA A 111 8.28 -3.45 8.68
CA ALA A 111 7.51 -2.52 9.48
C ALA A 111 6.22 -2.12 8.75
N ALA A 112 5.15 -1.87 9.50
CA ALA A 112 3.92 -1.35 8.93
C ALA A 112 3.15 -0.53 9.96
N SER A 113 2.43 0.49 9.49
CA SER A 113 1.63 1.34 10.37
C SER A 113 0.51 2.05 9.63
N VAL A 114 -0.63 2.23 10.31
CA VAL A 114 -1.65 3.20 9.91
C VAL A 114 -1.12 4.60 10.21
N MET A 115 -0.86 5.39 9.16
CA MET A 115 -0.40 6.77 9.28
C MET A 115 -1.57 7.70 9.57
N GLU A 116 -2.69 7.50 8.86
CA GLU A 116 -3.89 8.30 8.99
C GLU A 116 -5.13 7.41 8.85
N PHE A 117 -6.16 7.72 9.63
CA PHE A 117 -7.51 7.21 9.41
C PHE A 117 -8.53 8.29 9.77
N SER A 118 -9.54 8.49 8.93
CA SER A 118 -10.73 9.25 9.28
C SER A 118 -11.98 8.67 8.62
N GLY A 119 -13.14 8.86 9.26
CA GLY A 119 -14.42 8.35 8.79
C GLY A 119 -14.96 7.20 9.64
N ASP A 120 -15.83 6.37 9.04
CA ASP A 120 -16.51 5.28 9.74
C ASP A 120 -15.69 3.98 9.73
N MET A 121 -15.22 3.59 10.91
CA MET A 121 -14.38 2.39 11.08
C MET A 121 -15.13 1.08 10.85
N MET A 122 -16.43 1.01 11.15
CA MET A 122 -17.22 -0.20 10.90
C MET A 122 -17.39 -0.42 9.40
N ILE A 123 -17.63 0.66 8.66
CA ILE A 123 -17.72 0.60 7.19
C ILE A 123 -16.35 0.24 6.60
N ALA A 124 -15.27 0.85 7.08
CA ALA A 124 -13.92 0.53 6.62
C ALA A 124 -13.58 -0.96 6.81
N LEU A 125 -13.90 -1.53 7.98
CA LEU A 125 -13.73 -2.96 8.25
C LEU A 125 -14.56 -3.83 7.29
N SER A 126 -15.85 -3.53 7.12
CA SER A 126 -16.70 -4.31 6.20
C SER A 126 -16.25 -4.18 4.74
N TRP A 127 -15.76 -3.01 4.34
CA TRP A 127 -15.23 -2.76 3.00
C TRP A 127 -13.94 -3.55 2.75
N SER A 128 -13.06 -3.62 3.76
CA SER A 128 -11.79 -4.33 3.65
C SER A 128 -11.94 -5.84 3.43
N GLU A 129 -12.96 -6.46 4.04
CA GLU A 129 -13.28 -7.88 3.82
C GLU A 129 -13.69 -8.16 2.37
N GLN A 130 -14.50 -7.28 1.78
CA GLN A 130 -14.91 -7.39 0.39
C GLN A 130 -13.72 -7.18 -0.57
N MET A 131 -12.80 -6.29 -0.21
CA MET A 131 -11.62 -6.02 -1.02
C MET A 131 -10.62 -7.17 -1.04
N LEU A 132 -10.43 -7.88 0.06
CA LEU A 132 -9.57 -9.07 0.06
C LEU A 132 -10.03 -10.08 -0.98
N THR A 133 -11.35 -10.35 -1.06
CA THR A 133 -11.91 -11.24 -2.08
C THR A 133 -11.63 -10.75 -3.51
N LYS A 134 -11.76 -9.45 -3.77
CA LYS A 134 -11.46 -8.87 -5.10
C LYS A 134 -9.98 -8.96 -5.46
N ILE A 135 -9.07 -8.80 -4.49
CA ILE A 135 -7.63 -8.95 -4.72
C ILE A 135 -7.29 -10.39 -5.09
N ASP A 136 -7.90 -11.37 -4.40
CA ASP A 136 -7.71 -12.78 -4.73
C ASP A 136 -8.17 -13.08 -6.17
N GLU A 137 -9.28 -12.48 -6.62
CA GLU A 137 -9.74 -12.58 -8.01
C GLU A 137 -8.73 -11.95 -9.00
N MET A 138 -8.10 -10.83 -8.65
CA MET A 138 -7.07 -10.20 -9.49
C MET A 138 -5.81 -11.06 -9.66
N ARG A 139 -5.46 -11.87 -8.65
CA ARG A 139 -4.28 -12.75 -8.69
C ARG A 139 -4.47 -14.00 -9.56
N ILE A 140 -5.71 -14.37 -9.88
CA ILE A 140 -6.06 -15.59 -10.62
C ILE A 140 -6.28 -15.31 -12.12
N ALA A 141 -6.45 -14.03 -12.51
CA ALA A 141 -6.76 -13.60 -13.88
C ALA A 141 -5.50 -13.38 -14.73
#